data_AF-A0A3C0HKL0-F1
#
_entry.id   AF-A0A3C0HKL0-F1
#
_cell.length_a   1.000
_cell.length_b   1.000
_cell.length_c   1.000
_cell.angle_alpha   90.00
_cell.angle_beta   90.00
_cell.angle_gamma   90.00
#
_symmetry.space_group_name_H-M   'P 1'
#
loop_
_entity.id
_entity.type
_entity.pdbx_description
1 polymer ?
#
loop_
_entity_poly.entity_id
_entity_poly.type
_entity_poly.pdbx_seq_one_letter_code
_entity_poly.pdbx_strand_id
1 'polypeptide(L)'
;MSRTLALSLLILAAGTATVASAQAPAARSWDSLSEADRAALIEPTRERWERATPEQQQRYLDRARFWASLTPEQKRLAQAGADRFRQADPEQRGRLREIWRRFQTLPPAERDAARRTWESLSPAQRRAWLEDGGPGVAPPPANDPPR
;
A
#
# COMPACT_ATOMS: atom_id res chain seq x y z
N MET A 1 56.83 43.68 40.85
CA MET A 1 57.45 44.01 39.56
C MET A 1 56.68 43.30 38.46
N SER A 2 55.94 44.09 37.68
CA SER A 2 55.64 43.96 36.25
C SER A 2 55.80 42.60 35.57
N ARG A 3 54.72 42.10 34.93
CA ARG A 3 54.55 42.17 33.46
C ARG A 3 53.28 41.45 33.00
N THR A 4 52.37 42.25 32.45
CA THR A 4 51.33 41.87 31.51
C THR A 4 51.91 41.12 30.32
N LEU A 5 51.33 39.98 29.96
CA LEU A 5 51.41 39.42 28.61
C LEU A 5 49.99 39.15 28.14
N ALA A 6 49.53 40.03 27.26
CA ALA A 6 48.38 39.81 26.41
C ALA A 6 48.73 38.70 25.41
N LEU A 7 47.90 37.67 25.31
CA LEU A 7 47.82 36.84 24.11
C LEU A 7 46.41 36.94 23.56
N SER A 8 46.33 37.66 22.46
CA SER A 8 45.20 37.75 21.55
C SER A 8 44.78 36.35 21.12
N LEU A 9 43.59 35.93 21.55
CA LEU A 9 42.95 34.73 21.03
C LEU A 9 42.26 35.11 19.72
N LEU A 10 42.84 34.62 18.62
CA LEU A 10 42.23 34.60 17.29
C LEU A 10 40.88 33.88 17.39
N ILE A 11 39.78 34.62 17.29
CA ILE A 11 38.44 34.03 17.16
C ILE A 11 38.38 33.43 15.74
N LEU A 12 38.58 32.12 15.68
CA LEU A 12 38.34 31.32 14.50
C LEU A 12 36.83 31.39 14.22
N ALA A 13 36.44 32.15 13.19
CA ALA A 13 35.07 32.21 12.71
C ALA A 13 34.70 30.85 12.10
N ALA A 14 34.28 29.91 12.94
CA ALA A 14 33.61 28.70 12.51
C ALA A 14 32.25 29.11 11.95
N GLY A 15 32.17 29.22 10.63
CA GLY A 15 30.90 29.45 9.95
C GLY A 15 29.94 28.32 10.28
N THR A 16 28.93 28.62 11.11
CA THR A 16 27.81 27.72 11.33
C THR A 16 27.00 27.68 10.04
N ALA A 17 27.23 26.68 9.19
CA ALA A 17 26.30 26.35 8.14
C ALA A 17 24.99 25.94 8.82
N THR A 18 24.02 26.86 8.85
CA THR A 18 22.65 26.54 9.27
C THR A 18 22.11 25.55 8.24
N VAL A 19 22.04 24.27 8.61
CA VAL A 19 21.27 23.29 7.84
C VAL A 19 19.82 23.72 7.94
N ALA A 20 19.32 24.39 6.91
CA ALA A 20 17.93 24.76 6.80
C ALA A 20 17.11 23.47 6.81
N SER A 21 16.43 23.22 7.93
CA SER A 21 15.46 22.14 8.02
C SER A 21 14.34 22.49 7.05
N ALA A 22 14.31 21.83 5.88
CA ALA A 22 13.21 21.97 4.96
C ALA A 22 11.97 21.35 5.60
N GLN A 23 11.15 22.17 6.23
CA GLN A 23 9.84 21.75 6.73
C GLN A 23 9.05 21.18 5.55
N ALA A 24 8.71 19.91 5.61
CA ALA A 24 7.85 19.29 4.60
C ALA A 24 6.51 20.07 4.55
N PRO A 25 5.98 20.36 3.35
CA PRO A 25 4.73 21.08 3.23
C PRO A 25 3.61 20.32 3.94
N ALA A 26 2.76 21.05 4.67
CA ALA A 26 1.61 20.48 5.35
C ALA A 26 0.65 19.81 4.33
N ALA A 27 0.08 18.66 4.71
CA ALA A 27 -0.89 17.96 3.89
C ALA A 27 -2.13 18.85 3.66
N ARG A 28 -2.50 19.04 2.39
CA ARG A 28 -3.73 19.76 2.00
C ARG A 28 -4.88 18.78 1.84
N SER A 29 -6.07 19.17 2.30
CA SER A 29 -7.29 18.39 2.07
C SER A 29 -7.71 18.50 0.61
N TRP A 30 -8.27 17.43 0.05
CA TRP A 30 -8.80 17.43 -1.31
C TRP A 30 -9.83 18.56 -1.51
N ASP A 31 -10.63 18.84 -0.50
CA ASP A 31 -11.69 19.85 -0.56
C ASP A 31 -11.16 21.29 -0.65
N SER A 32 -9.90 21.53 -0.26
CA SER A 32 -9.26 22.85 -0.35
C SER A 32 -8.66 23.17 -1.73
N LEU A 33 -8.62 22.20 -2.66
CA LEU A 33 -8.02 22.38 -3.98
C LEU A 33 -8.93 23.16 -4.92
N SER A 34 -8.33 24.06 -5.72
CA SER A 34 -9.03 24.76 -6.82
C SER A 34 -9.52 23.76 -7.87
N GLU A 35 -10.54 24.14 -8.65
CA GLU A 35 -11.04 23.29 -9.73
C GLU A 35 -9.95 22.95 -10.76
N ALA A 36 -9.09 23.93 -11.08
CA ALA A 36 -7.95 23.74 -11.97
C ALA A 36 -6.96 22.71 -11.43
N ASP A 37 -6.64 22.77 -10.13
CA ASP A 37 -5.74 21.79 -9.50
C ASP A 37 -6.36 20.38 -9.49
N ARG A 38 -7.65 20.26 -9.15
CA ARG A 38 -8.36 18.97 -9.17
C ARG A 38 -8.39 18.39 -10.58
N ALA A 39 -8.66 19.22 -11.58
CA ALA A 39 -8.65 18.80 -12.99
C ALA A 39 -7.27 18.28 -13.40
N ALA A 40 -6.20 19.01 -13.07
CA ALA A 40 -4.83 18.60 -13.36
C ALA A 40 -4.46 17.25 -12.70
N LEU A 41 -4.91 17.00 -11.47
CA LEU A 41 -4.66 15.73 -10.77
C LEU A 41 -5.45 14.55 -11.37
N ILE A 42 -6.62 14.79 -11.94
CA ILE A 42 -7.48 13.76 -12.54
C ILE A 42 -7.11 13.48 -14.00
N GLU A 43 -6.47 14.43 -14.70
CA GLU A 43 -6.17 14.34 -16.13
C GLU A 43 -5.53 13.01 -16.58
N PRO A 44 -4.50 12.45 -15.91
CA PRO A 44 -3.92 11.18 -16.33
C PRO A 44 -4.89 9.99 -16.21
N THR A 45 -5.90 10.10 -15.34
CA THR A 45 -6.96 9.11 -15.22
C THR A 45 -7.98 9.26 -16.35
N ARG A 46 -8.34 10.50 -16.71
CA ARG A 46 -9.22 10.81 -17.84
C ARG A 46 -8.63 10.32 -19.16
N GLU A 47 -7.39 10.67 -19.47
CA GLU A 47 -6.74 10.20 -20.71
C GLU A 47 -6.70 8.67 -20.81
N ARG A 48 -6.43 7.98 -19.68
CA ARG A 48 -6.43 6.52 -19.64
C ARG A 48 -7.81 5.94 -19.89
N TRP A 49 -8.86 6.61 -19.44
CA TRP A 49 -10.25 6.23 -19.67
C TRP A 49 -10.64 6.41 -21.14
N GLU A 50 -10.27 7.52 -21.77
CA GLU A 50 -10.56 7.80 -23.18
C GLU A 50 -9.86 6.83 -24.14
N ARG A 51 -8.64 6.41 -23.79
CA ARG A 51 -7.86 5.41 -24.55
C ARG A 51 -8.30 3.96 -24.30
N ALA A 52 -9.23 3.72 -23.38
CA ALA A 52 -9.64 2.38 -23.01
C ALA A 52 -10.71 1.82 -23.95
N THR A 53 -10.67 0.51 -24.23
CA THR A 53 -11.75 -0.17 -24.95
C THR A 53 -13.05 -0.17 -24.13
N PRO A 54 -14.23 -0.37 -24.75
CA PRO A 54 -15.49 -0.46 -24.00
C PRO A 54 -15.46 -1.48 -22.86
N GLU A 55 -14.82 -2.64 -23.05
CA GLU A 55 -14.68 -3.67 -22.02
C GLU A 55 -13.75 -3.22 -20.89
N GLN A 56 -12.69 -2.47 -21.21
CA GLN A 56 -11.80 -1.89 -20.20
C GLN A 56 -12.50 -0.82 -19.38
N GLN A 57 -13.27 0.06 -20.04
CA GLN A 57 -14.09 1.07 -19.40
C GLN A 57 -15.08 0.44 -18.41
N GLN A 58 -15.79 -0.62 -18.84
CA GLN A 58 -16.70 -1.35 -17.95
C GLN A 58 -15.97 -1.92 -16.72
N ARG A 59 -14.81 -2.56 -16.91
CA ARG A 59 -14.01 -3.07 -15.79
C ARG A 59 -13.54 -1.97 -14.83
N TYR A 60 -13.22 -0.78 -15.34
CA TYR A 60 -12.86 0.36 -14.49
C TYR A 60 -14.06 0.84 -13.67
N LEU A 61 -15.26 0.95 -14.27
CA LEU A 61 -16.47 1.31 -13.56
C LEU A 61 -16.85 0.29 -12.48
N ASP A 62 -16.76 -1.00 -12.78
CA ASP A 62 -17.08 -2.05 -11.82
C ASP A 62 -16.15 -2.01 -10.61
N ARG A 63 -14.84 -1.79 -10.85
CA ARG A 63 -13.86 -1.58 -9.77
C ARG A 63 -14.12 -0.31 -8.98
N ALA A 64 -14.47 0.79 -9.64
CA ALA A 64 -14.78 2.05 -8.98
C ALA A 64 -16.03 1.93 -8.08
N ARG A 65 -17.09 1.27 -8.57
CA ARG A 65 -18.32 0.99 -7.81
C ARG A 65 -18.04 0.08 -6.62
N PHE A 66 -17.27 -1.00 -6.82
CA PHE A 66 -16.83 -1.87 -5.74
C PHE A 66 -16.02 -1.08 -4.70
N TRP A 67 -15.07 -0.25 -5.13
CA TRP A 67 -14.30 0.58 -4.21
C TRP A 67 -15.17 1.55 -3.42
N ALA A 68 -16.15 2.17 -4.07
CA ALA A 68 -17.08 3.09 -3.43
C ALA A 68 -17.94 2.40 -2.36
N SER A 69 -18.31 1.13 -2.54
CA SER A 69 -19.11 0.36 -1.57
C SER A 69 -18.32 -0.14 -0.35
N LEU A 70 -16.98 -0.08 -0.37
CA LEU A 70 -16.17 -0.47 0.77
C LEU A 70 -16.27 0.54 1.93
N THR A 71 -16.38 0.01 3.14
CA THR A 71 -16.24 0.77 4.38
C THR A 71 -14.82 1.37 4.52
N PRO A 72 -14.60 2.41 5.34
CA PRO A 72 -13.27 2.97 5.56
C PRO A 72 -12.23 1.94 6.00
N GLU A 73 -12.61 1.01 6.89
CA GLU A 73 -11.70 -0.05 7.34
C GLU A 73 -11.37 -1.04 6.23
N GLN A 74 -12.36 -1.44 5.42
CA GLN A 74 -12.11 -2.29 4.25
C GLN A 74 -11.20 -1.61 3.23
N LYS A 75 -11.36 -0.30 2.99
CA LYS A 75 -10.46 0.48 2.12
C LYS A 75 -9.03 0.48 2.65
N ARG A 76 -8.85 0.68 3.97
CA ARG A 76 -7.53 0.64 4.63
C ARG A 76 -6.87 -0.74 4.47
N LEU A 77 -7.62 -1.82 4.69
CA LEU A 77 -7.12 -3.18 4.53
C LEU A 77 -6.75 -3.48 3.06
N ALA A 78 -7.57 -3.02 2.11
CA ALA A 78 -7.29 -3.19 0.69
C ALA A 78 -6.05 -2.39 0.23
N GLN A 79 -5.88 -1.15 0.71
CA GLN A 79 -4.67 -0.36 0.48
C GLN A 79 -3.43 -1.06 1.03
N ALA A 80 -3.46 -1.52 2.28
CA ALA A 80 -2.35 -2.25 2.88
C ALA A 80 -2.03 -3.55 2.12
N GLY A 81 -3.06 -4.24 1.58
CA GLY A 81 -2.88 -5.39 0.70
C GLY A 81 -2.19 -5.03 -0.62
N ALA A 82 -2.63 -3.95 -1.26
CA ALA A 82 -2.04 -3.45 -2.49
C ALA A 82 -0.58 -3.01 -2.30
N ASP A 83 -0.25 -2.36 -1.17
CA ASP A 83 1.12 -1.98 -0.82
C ASP A 83 2.04 -3.19 -0.68
N ARG A 84 1.61 -4.19 0.09
CA ARG A 84 2.36 -5.46 0.21
C ARG A 84 2.57 -6.13 -1.15
N PHE A 85 1.54 -6.14 -2.00
CA PHE A 85 1.67 -6.71 -3.34
C PHE A 85 2.64 -5.94 -4.23
N ARG A 86 2.66 -4.59 -4.14
CA ARG A 86 3.61 -3.76 -4.89
C ARG A 86 5.06 -3.94 -4.43
N GLN A 87 5.25 -4.17 -3.14
CA GLN A 87 6.57 -4.39 -2.53
C GLN A 87 7.10 -5.81 -2.74
N ALA A 88 6.23 -6.79 -3.00
CA ALA A 88 6.63 -8.16 -3.29
C ALA A 88 7.49 -8.25 -4.56
N ASP A 89 8.48 -9.14 -4.55
CA ASP A 89 9.34 -9.39 -5.69
C ASP A 89 8.52 -9.96 -6.89
N PRO A 90 9.07 -9.96 -8.12
CA PRO A 90 8.35 -10.46 -9.30
C PRO A 90 7.85 -11.91 -9.17
N GLU A 91 8.60 -12.78 -8.51
CA GLU A 91 8.31 -14.20 -8.36
C GLU A 91 7.17 -14.41 -7.37
N GLN A 92 7.24 -13.76 -6.20
CA GLN A 92 6.19 -13.75 -5.20
C GLN A 92 4.89 -13.16 -5.77
N ARG A 93 4.96 -12.07 -6.54
CA ARG A 93 3.78 -11.53 -7.25
C ARG A 93 3.21 -12.55 -8.24
N GLY A 94 4.07 -13.30 -8.93
CA GLY A 94 3.67 -14.40 -9.82
C GLY A 94 2.89 -15.49 -9.07
N ARG A 95 3.43 -15.98 -7.96
CA ARG A 95 2.77 -16.97 -7.10
C ARG A 95 1.41 -16.47 -6.61
N LEU A 96 1.34 -15.25 -6.06
CA LEU A 96 0.09 -14.69 -5.56
C LEU A 96 -0.99 -14.56 -6.65
N ARG A 97 -0.60 -14.17 -7.88
CA ARG A 97 -1.54 -14.14 -9.02
C ARG A 97 -2.06 -15.52 -9.36
N GLU A 98 -1.20 -16.54 -9.30
CA GLU A 98 -1.59 -17.91 -9.59
C GLU A 98 -2.55 -18.47 -8.54
N ILE A 99 -2.26 -18.26 -7.26
CA ILE A 99 -3.14 -18.64 -6.15
C ILE A 99 -4.51 -17.97 -6.33
N TRP A 100 -4.52 -16.67 -6.64
CA TRP A 100 -5.76 -15.95 -6.90
C TRP A 100 -6.53 -16.52 -8.09
N ARG A 101 -5.85 -16.82 -9.20
CA ARG A 101 -6.46 -17.42 -10.39
C ARG A 101 -7.13 -18.75 -10.04
N ARG A 102 -6.46 -19.62 -9.28
CA ARG A 102 -7.02 -20.91 -8.82
C ARG A 102 -8.20 -20.71 -7.88
N PHE A 103 -8.08 -19.82 -6.90
CA PHE A 103 -9.18 -19.49 -6.00
C PHE A 103 -10.45 -19.03 -6.74
N GLN A 104 -10.31 -18.26 -7.82
CA GLN A 104 -11.45 -17.83 -8.63
C GLN A 104 -12.15 -18.98 -9.38
N THR A 105 -11.44 -20.08 -9.65
CA THR A 105 -12.01 -21.26 -10.30
C THR A 105 -12.77 -22.18 -9.34
N LEU A 106 -12.58 -22.02 -8.03
CA LEU A 106 -13.28 -22.83 -7.03
C LEU A 106 -14.79 -22.59 -7.07
N PRO A 107 -15.63 -23.62 -6.85
CA PRO A 107 -17.07 -23.47 -6.66
C PRO A 107 -17.39 -22.46 -5.53
N PRO A 108 -18.56 -21.79 -5.58
CA PRO A 108 -18.94 -20.78 -4.58
C PRO A 108 -18.82 -21.26 -3.13
N ALA A 109 -19.29 -22.48 -2.83
CA ALA A 109 -19.24 -23.06 -1.49
C ALA A 109 -17.79 -23.27 -0.99
N GLU A 110 -16.89 -23.69 -1.87
CA GLU A 110 -15.47 -23.87 -1.54
C GLU A 110 -14.76 -22.53 -1.32
N ARG A 111 -15.08 -21.50 -2.11
CA ARG A 111 -14.57 -20.14 -1.88
C ARG A 111 -15.02 -19.59 -0.53
N ASP A 112 -16.26 -19.83 -0.15
CA ASP A 112 -16.80 -19.39 1.13
C ASP A 112 -16.16 -20.15 2.30
N ALA A 113 -15.93 -21.45 2.16
CA ALA A 113 -15.17 -22.23 3.13
C ALA A 113 -13.73 -21.70 3.27
N ALA A 114 -13.03 -21.46 2.16
CA ALA A 114 -11.69 -20.90 2.16
C ALA A 114 -11.63 -19.50 2.82
N ARG A 115 -12.66 -18.66 2.60
CA ARG A 115 -12.74 -17.34 3.24
C ARG A 115 -12.91 -17.47 4.75
N ARG A 116 -13.80 -18.35 5.22
CA ARG A 116 -13.99 -18.62 6.65
C ARG A 116 -12.72 -19.14 7.31
N THR A 117 -12.02 -20.06 6.66
CA THR A 117 -10.70 -20.51 7.13
C THR A 117 -9.74 -19.34 7.20
N TRP A 118 -9.60 -18.56 6.12
CA TRP A 118 -8.69 -17.41 6.09
C TRP A 118 -8.94 -16.45 7.26
N GLU A 119 -10.21 -16.16 7.57
CA GLU A 119 -10.62 -15.31 8.68
C GLU A 119 -10.20 -15.87 10.05
N SER A 120 -10.18 -17.19 10.23
CA SER A 120 -9.74 -17.83 11.48
C SER A 120 -8.22 -17.93 11.65
N LEU A 121 -7.46 -17.88 10.56
CA LEU A 121 -5.99 -18.02 10.61
C LEU A 121 -5.28 -16.77 11.12
N SER A 122 -4.23 -16.99 11.93
CA SER A 122 -3.26 -15.96 12.28
C SER A 122 -2.47 -15.48 11.03
N PRO A 123 -1.82 -14.30 11.08
CA PRO A 123 -1.00 -13.82 9.97
C PRO A 123 0.11 -14.80 9.53
N ALA A 124 0.71 -15.52 10.48
CA ALA A 124 1.73 -16.52 10.20
C ALA A 124 1.14 -17.74 9.46
N GLN A 125 0.00 -18.26 9.92
CA GLN A 125 -0.69 -19.37 9.26
C GLN A 125 -1.21 -18.99 7.86
N ARG A 126 -1.70 -17.75 7.68
CA ARG A 126 -2.08 -17.22 6.35
C ARG A 126 -0.89 -17.22 5.39
N ARG A 127 0.29 -16.82 5.88
CA ARG A 127 1.50 -16.81 5.07
C ARG A 127 1.92 -18.23 4.69
N ALA A 128 1.97 -19.14 5.66
CA ALA A 128 2.28 -20.54 5.42
C ALA A 128 1.32 -21.17 4.39
N TRP A 129 0.01 -20.93 4.54
CA TRP A 129 -0.97 -21.45 3.58
C TRP A 129 -0.75 -20.90 2.17
N LEU A 130 -0.38 -19.63 2.01
CA LEU A 130 -0.03 -19.07 0.70
C LEU A 130 1.29 -19.64 0.15
N GLU A 131 2.27 -19.93 0.99
CA GLU A 131 3.54 -20.56 0.60
C GLU A 131 3.31 -21.99 0.09
N ASP A 132 2.39 -22.72 0.70
CA ASP A 132 1.98 -24.06 0.28
C ASP A 132 1.11 -24.08 -1.00
N GLY A 133 0.72 -22.91 -1.51
CA GLY A 133 -0.06 -22.76 -2.74
C GLY A 133 -1.52 -22.31 -2.55
N GLY A 134 -1.94 -22.09 -1.30
CA GLY A 134 -3.21 -21.46 -0.95
C GLY A 134 -4.46 -22.31 -1.19
N PRO A 135 -5.65 -21.68 -1.10
CA PRO A 135 -6.92 -22.38 -1.25
C PRO A 135 -7.04 -23.04 -2.64
N GLY A 136 -7.50 -24.30 -2.65
CA GLY A 136 -7.67 -25.08 -3.89
C GLY A 136 -6.43 -25.83 -4.34
N VAL A 137 -5.30 -25.67 -3.65
CA VAL A 137 -4.04 -26.40 -3.92
C VAL A 137 -3.57 -27.10 -2.67
N ALA A 138 -3.43 -26.34 -1.58
CA ALA A 138 -3.07 -26.86 -0.28
C ALA A 138 -4.31 -26.97 0.63
N PRO A 139 -4.42 -28.06 1.42
CA PRO A 139 -5.43 -28.11 2.46
C PRO A 139 -5.25 -26.93 3.44
N PRO A 140 -6.34 -26.45 4.06
CA PRO A 140 -6.22 -25.40 5.06
C PRO A 140 -5.36 -25.90 6.24
N PRO A 141 -4.46 -25.07 6.79
CA PRO A 141 -3.66 -25.45 7.94
C PRO A 141 -4.57 -25.72 9.15
N ALA A 142 -4.13 -26.62 10.04
CA ALA A 142 -4.84 -26.89 11.28
C ALA A 142 -4.99 -25.60 12.09
N ASN A 143 -6.21 -25.33 12.55
CA ASN A 143 -6.51 -24.13 13.30
C ASN A 143 -6.07 -24.35 14.76
N ASP A 144 -4.83 -24.05 15.09
CA ASP A 144 -4.39 -24.02 16.48
C ASP A 144 -4.94 -22.75 17.13
N PRO A 145 -5.78 -22.85 18.19
CA PRO A 145 -6.22 -21.67 18.92
C PRO A 145 -4.99 -20.97 19.52
N PRO A 146 -5.00 -19.62 19.62
CA PRO A 146 -3.91 -18.91 20.29
C PRO A 146 -3.78 -19.43 21.72
N ARG A 147 -2.56 -19.84 22.10
CA ARG A 147 -2.22 -20.18 23.49
C ARG A 147 -2.18 -18.92 24.35
#